data_AF-A0A7V8JMB5-F1
#
_entry.id   AF-A0A7V8JMB5-F1
#
_cell.length_a   1.000
_cell.length_b   1.000
_cell.length_c   1.000
_cell.angle_alpha   90.00
_cell.angle_beta   90.00
_cell.angle_gamma   90.00
#
_symmetry.space_group_name_H-M   'P 1'
#
loop_
_entity.id
_entity.type
_entity.pdbx_description
1 polymer ?
#
loop_
_entity_poly.entity_id
_entity_poly.type
_entity_poly.pdbx_seq_one_letter_code
_entity_poly.pdbx_strand_id
1 'polypeptide(L)'
;MDHPSKPIRLGIAAAVLGLICGPVTAAPLPADDFAKIPAIQSVSMSADGKQLVAIIAAPGSNNGDTALANWNLENLKGGPVAITPSGDRMKFIAASALKAGRNLVIGRQEWTGKLGGCGEGNSAGATKTFLTKAYLTDTSQTKFDEAFANNTRSLGISPDTLRCLELAGTASLVHLLPLDPDRVIINQLNEATLQANYYRFNLRTGQTELLFKGSSRTTPGLFHPRTGEVMTQTQIEPAGSDEYE
;
A
#
# COMPACT_ATOMS: atom_id res chain seq x y z
N MET A 1 0.39 -58.13 72.63
CA MET A 1 -0.41 -57.43 71.61
C MET A 1 0.48 -57.27 70.41
N ASP A 2 0.54 -58.36 69.65
CA ASP A 2 1.44 -58.56 68.52
C ASP A 2 0.86 -57.92 67.27
N HIS A 3 1.68 -57.14 66.56
CA HIS A 3 1.45 -56.78 65.17
C HIS A 3 2.02 -57.88 64.27
N PRO A 4 1.20 -58.63 63.51
CA PRO A 4 1.72 -59.54 62.50
C PRO A 4 1.89 -58.83 61.16
N SER A 5 3.05 -59.08 60.57
CA SER A 5 3.47 -58.74 59.22
C SER A 5 3.11 -59.82 58.19
N LYS A 6 2.87 -59.40 56.92
CA LYS A 6 2.91 -60.14 55.61
C LYS A 6 1.72 -61.08 55.27
N PRO A 7 1.47 -61.52 54.01
CA PRO A 7 2.10 -61.24 52.70
C PRO A 7 1.14 -60.95 51.50
N ILE A 8 1.77 -60.63 50.36
CA ILE A 8 1.35 -60.49 48.95
C ILE A 8 0.28 -61.48 48.45
N ARG A 9 -0.70 -61.00 47.65
CA ARG A 9 -1.18 -61.68 46.42
C ARG A 9 -1.60 -60.69 45.32
N LEU A 10 -1.15 -61.06 44.12
CA LEU A 10 -1.31 -60.47 42.80
C LEU A 10 -2.79 -60.36 42.37
N GLY A 11 -3.18 -59.24 41.77
CA GLY A 11 -4.46 -59.08 41.09
C GLY A 11 -4.34 -58.02 40.00
N ILE A 12 -4.09 -58.47 38.77
CA ILE A 12 -4.10 -57.64 37.57
C ILE A 12 -5.54 -57.19 37.31
N ALA A 13 -5.79 -55.88 37.31
CA ALA A 13 -6.99 -55.31 36.72
C ALA A 13 -6.58 -54.08 35.89
N ALA A 14 -6.40 -54.32 34.60
CA ALA A 14 -6.22 -53.28 33.60
C ALA A 14 -7.54 -52.50 33.45
N ALA A 15 -7.61 -51.30 34.03
CA ALA A 15 -8.65 -50.32 33.72
C ALA A 15 -8.13 -49.44 32.57
N VAL A 16 -8.61 -49.73 31.36
CA VAL A 16 -8.39 -48.95 30.16
C VAL A 16 -8.91 -47.53 30.38
N LEU A 17 -8.01 -46.54 30.34
CA LEU A 17 -8.38 -45.14 30.13
C LEU A 17 -9.04 -45.03 28.76
N GLY A 18 -10.37 -44.97 28.74
CA GLY A 18 -11.12 -44.53 27.57
C GLY A 18 -10.91 -43.04 27.37
N LEU A 19 -9.87 -42.65 26.62
CA LEU A 19 -9.82 -41.33 26.01
C LEU A 19 -10.97 -41.24 25.01
N ILE A 20 -12.03 -40.53 25.38
CA ILE A 20 -13.06 -40.07 24.46
C ILE A 20 -12.42 -38.97 23.59
N CYS A 21 -11.71 -39.36 22.53
CA CYS A 21 -11.43 -38.46 21.40
C CYS A 21 -12.72 -38.36 20.58
N GLY A 22 -13.67 -37.54 21.03
CA GLY A 22 -14.73 -37.06 20.17
C GLY A 22 -14.13 -36.23 19.03
N PRO A 23 -14.67 -36.29 17.79
CA PRO A 23 -14.22 -35.42 16.73
C PRO A 23 -14.49 -33.97 17.17
N VAL A 24 -13.43 -33.15 17.23
CA VAL A 24 -13.57 -31.70 17.33
C VAL A 24 -14.15 -31.23 16.00
N THR A 25 -15.48 -31.13 15.92
CA THR A 25 -16.13 -30.41 14.82
C THR A 25 -15.95 -28.94 15.13
N ALA A 26 -14.91 -28.31 14.58
CA ALA A 26 -14.76 -26.87 14.62
C ALA A 26 -16.05 -26.26 14.06
N ALA A 27 -16.70 -25.38 14.84
CA ALA A 27 -17.88 -24.68 14.37
C ALA A 27 -17.49 -23.90 13.09
N PRO A 28 -18.31 -23.93 12.03
CA PRO A 28 -18.05 -23.14 10.84
C PRO A 28 -17.88 -21.67 11.21
N LEU A 29 -16.90 -21.01 10.60
CA LEU A 29 -16.76 -19.56 10.76
C LEU A 29 -18.05 -18.87 10.28
N PRO A 30 -18.62 -17.94 11.07
CA PRO A 30 -19.73 -17.12 10.60
C PRO A 30 -19.41 -16.46 9.27
N ALA A 31 -20.40 -16.33 8.38
CA ALA A 31 -20.21 -15.69 7.08
C ALA A 31 -19.63 -14.27 7.21
N ASP A 32 -20.03 -13.54 8.25
CA ASP A 32 -19.57 -12.18 8.54
C ASP A 32 -18.07 -12.10 8.82
N ASP A 33 -17.43 -13.18 9.29
CA ASP A 33 -15.98 -13.18 9.55
C ASP A 33 -15.16 -13.08 8.25
N PHE A 34 -15.71 -13.51 7.11
CA PHE A 34 -15.06 -13.36 5.81
C PHE A 34 -15.17 -11.94 5.24
N ALA A 35 -16.11 -11.13 5.74
CA ALA A 35 -16.28 -9.74 5.33
C ALA A 35 -15.44 -8.77 6.19
N LYS A 36 -14.84 -9.24 7.29
CA LYS A 36 -14.04 -8.42 8.20
C LYS A 36 -12.73 -7.98 7.56
N ILE A 37 -12.37 -6.73 7.80
CA ILE A 37 -11.05 -6.19 7.49
C ILE A 37 -10.00 -6.86 8.39
N PRO A 38 -8.82 -7.23 7.87
CA PRO A 38 -7.73 -7.73 8.69
C PRO A 38 -7.39 -6.78 9.84
N ALA A 39 -7.05 -7.32 11.00
CA ALA A 39 -6.68 -6.50 12.16
C ALA A 39 -5.48 -5.58 11.87
N ILE A 40 -4.55 -6.05 11.02
CA ILE A 40 -3.40 -5.28 10.52
C ILE A 40 -3.03 -5.76 9.10
N GLN A 41 -2.66 -4.82 8.23
CA GLN A 41 -2.19 -5.05 6.86
C GLN A 41 -1.29 -3.90 6.41
N SER A 42 -0.64 -4.06 5.25
CA SER A 42 0.26 -3.03 4.68
C SER A 42 1.35 -2.55 5.65
N VAL A 43 1.88 -3.47 6.47
CA VAL A 43 2.94 -3.15 7.42
C VAL A 43 4.22 -2.80 6.66
N SER A 44 4.78 -1.64 6.94
CA SER A 44 5.97 -1.14 6.27
C SER A 44 6.85 -0.35 7.24
N MET A 45 8.16 -0.56 7.16
CA MET A 45 9.18 0.15 7.93
C MET A 45 9.95 1.11 7.03
N SER A 46 10.28 2.29 7.53
CA SER A 46 11.09 3.26 6.80
C SER A 46 12.52 2.76 6.59
N ALA A 47 13.15 3.16 5.49
CA ALA A 47 14.53 2.76 5.17
C ALA A 47 15.57 3.23 6.22
N ASP A 48 15.26 4.29 6.99
CA ASP A 48 16.07 4.79 8.10
C ASP A 48 15.80 4.05 9.44
N GLY A 49 14.86 3.10 9.46
CA GLY A 49 14.54 2.28 10.63
C GLY A 49 13.87 3.03 11.79
N LYS A 50 13.34 4.24 11.54
CA LYS A 50 12.79 5.10 12.60
C LYS A 50 11.29 4.97 12.81
N GLN A 51 10.55 4.57 11.80
CA GLN A 51 9.09 4.47 11.89
C GLN A 51 8.55 3.22 11.19
N LEU A 52 7.38 2.81 11.66
CA LEU A 52 6.56 1.77 11.06
C LEU A 52 5.17 2.34 10.80
N VAL A 53 4.61 2.05 9.63
CA VAL A 53 3.23 2.38 9.29
C VAL A 53 2.48 1.11 8.94
N ALA A 54 1.19 1.08 9.26
CA ALA A 54 0.31 0.00 8.85
C ALA A 54 -1.11 0.52 8.70
N ILE A 55 -1.93 -0.25 7.99
CA ILE A 55 -3.38 -0.12 8.04
C ILE A 55 -3.89 -1.13 9.06
N ILE A 56 -4.69 -0.68 10.01
CA ILE A 56 -5.33 -1.52 11.03
C ILE A 56 -6.84 -1.49 10.87
N ALA A 57 -7.54 -2.45 11.47
CA ALA A 57 -8.96 -2.28 11.76
C ALA A 57 -9.14 -1.06 12.68
N ALA A 58 -10.06 -0.16 12.34
CA ALA A 58 -10.29 1.04 13.12
C ALA A 58 -10.72 0.66 14.56
N PRO A 59 -10.11 1.26 15.60
CA PRO A 59 -10.50 0.97 16.99
C PRO A 59 -12.00 1.18 17.21
N GLY A 60 -12.68 0.16 17.74
CA GLY A 60 -14.13 0.21 17.99
C GLY A 60 -15.03 -0.10 16.78
N SER A 61 -14.46 -0.33 15.58
CA SER A 61 -15.27 -0.59 14.38
C SER A 61 -15.67 -2.07 14.20
N ASN A 62 -15.27 -2.96 15.11
CA ASN A 62 -15.43 -4.42 14.95
C ASN A 62 -14.98 -4.92 13.56
N ASN A 63 -13.82 -4.44 13.09
CA ASN A 63 -13.25 -4.79 11.78
C ASN A 63 -14.11 -4.37 10.56
N GLY A 64 -15.05 -3.43 10.73
CA GLY A 64 -15.82 -2.83 9.63
C GLY A 64 -15.14 -1.68 8.89
N ASP A 65 -14.15 -1.02 9.49
CA ASP A 65 -13.43 0.11 8.89
C ASP A 65 -11.91 -0.01 9.05
N THR A 66 -11.16 0.70 8.21
CA THR A 66 -9.70 0.83 8.30
C THR A 66 -9.28 2.11 9.04
N ALA A 67 -8.10 2.08 9.66
CA ALA A 67 -7.38 3.24 10.15
C ALA A 67 -5.90 3.14 9.77
N LEU A 68 -5.24 4.27 9.54
CA LEU A 68 -3.79 4.35 9.38
C LEU A 68 -3.15 4.49 10.76
N ALA A 69 -2.18 3.65 11.08
CA ALA A 69 -1.45 3.72 12.34
C ALA A 69 0.04 3.91 12.05
N ASN A 70 0.70 4.73 12.86
CA ASN A 70 2.15 4.96 12.81
C ASN A 70 2.78 4.70 14.17
N TRP A 71 3.94 4.06 14.19
CA TRP A 71 4.74 3.76 15.37
C TRP A 71 6.13 4.39 15.25
N ASN A 72 6.61 4.94 16.36
CA ASN A 72 8.03 5.27 16.51
C ASN A 72 8.81 4.03 16.95
N LEU A 73 9.78 3.61 16.13
CA LEU A 73 10.58 2.40 16.41
C LEU A 73 11.57 2.58 17.56
N GLU A 74 11.92 3.82 17.93
CA GLU A 74 12.71 4.10 19.13
C GLU A 74 11.91 3.85 20.43
N ASN A 75 10.58 3.83 20.36
CA ASN A 75 9.70 3.54 21.49
C ASN A 75 8.50 2.67 21.08
N LEU A 76 8.77 1.47 20.56
CA LEU A 76 7.72 0.57 20.08
C LEU A 76 6.73 0.15 21.19
N LYS A 77 7.19 0.10 22.45
CA LYS A 77 6.35 -0.24 23.61
C LYS A 77 5.26 0.80 23.92
N GLY A 78 5.42 2.03 23.44
CA GLY A 78 4.44 3.10 23.61
C GLY A 78 3.17 2.94 22.76
N GLY A 79 3.13 1.97 21.85
CA GLY A 79 2.04 1.83 20.88
C GLY A 79 2.15 2.82 19.71
N PRO A 80 1.09 2.94 18.88
CA PRO A 80 1.07 3.89 17.79
C PRO A 80 1.15 5.33 18.30
N VAL A 81 2.01 6.15 17.70
CA VAL A 81 2.09 7.60 17.97
C VAL A 81 0.94 8.38 17.34
N ALA A 82 0.31 7.81 16.31
CA ALA A 82 -0.88 8.36 15.66
C ALA A 82 -1.75 7.22 15.12
N ILE A 83 -3.07 7.38 15.24
CA ILE A 83 -4.07 6.55 14.59
C ILE A 83 -5.09 7.48 13.93
N THR A 84 -5.20 7.40 12.62
CA THR A 84 -6.18 8.17 11.84
C THR A 84 -7.19 7.22 11.21
N PRO A 85 -8.45 7.22 11.65
CA PRO A 85 -9.51 6.48 10.98
C PRO A 85 -9.66 6.89 9.52
N SER A 86 -10.02 5.94 8.65
CA SER A 86 -10.52 6.27 7.33
C SER A 86 -11.76 7.16 7.41
N GLY A 87 -11.98 7.98 6.39
CA GLY A 87 -13.17 8.82 6.31
C GLY A 87 -14.42 8.01 5.91
N ASP A 88 -15.56 8.69 5.87
CA ASP A 88 -16.84 8.08 5.49
C ASP A 88 -16.78 7.50 4.07
N ARG A 89 -16.22 8.26 3.12
CA ARG A 89 -16.16 7.86 1.70
C ARG A 89 -14.81 7.30 1.27
N MET A 90 -13.72 7.78 1.88
CA MET A 90 -12.36 7.39 1.50
C MET A 90 -11.81 6.41 2.52
N LYS A 91 -11.38 5.25 2.04
CA LYS A 91 -10.77 4.19 2.84
C LYS A 91 -9.28 4.06 2.49
N PHE A 92 -8.42 3.97 3.50
CA PHE A 92 -7.03 3.61 3.30
C PHE A 92 -6.93 2.16 2.83
N ILE A 93 -6.19 1.92 1.74
CA ILE A 93 -6.03 0.59 1.11
C ILE A 93 -4.58 0.13 0.98
N ALA A 94 -3.62 1.04 1.03
CA ALA A 94 -2.20 0.70 1.14
C ALA A 94 -1.44 1.79 1.91
N ALA A 95 -0.36 1.40 2.57
CA ALA A 95 0.54 2.30 3.28
C ALA A 95 1.99 1.86 3.10
N SER A 96 2.91 2.81 3.09
CA SER A 96 4.35 2.56 3.03
C SER A 96 5.08 3.64 3.82
N ALA A 97 5.94 3.21 4.74
CA ALA A 97 6.75 4.13 5.52
C ALA A 97 7.92 4.60 4.64
N LEU A 98 8.09 5.91 4.53
CA LEU A 98 9.22 6.51 3.87
C LEU A 98 10.23 7.00 4.93
N LYS A 99 11.44 7.26 4.50
CA LYS A 99 12.42 8.01 5.31
C LYS A 99 11.99 9.46 5.52
N ALA A 100 12.75 10.19 6.33
CA ALA A 100 12.49 11.60 6.65
C ALA A 100 11.13 11.86 7.33
N GLY A 101 10.62 10.88 8.07
CA GLY A 101 9.37 11.00 8.84
C GLY A 101 8.12 11.18 7.97
N ARG A 102 8.11 10.64 6.75
CA ARG A 102 6.98 10.69 5.81
C ARG A 102 6.39 9.31 5.60
N ASN A 103 5.11 9.26 5.25
CA ASN A 103 4.41 8.05 4.84
C ASN A 103 3.73 8.29 3.50
N LEU A 104 3.81 7.29 2.61
CA LEU A 104 3.00 7.21 1.40
C LEU A 104 1.76 6.38 1.71
N VAL A 105 0.59 6.92 1.44
CA VAL A 105 -0.69 6.31 1.78
C VAL A 105 -1.59 6.33 0.55
N ILE A 106 -2.18 5.19 0.20
CA ILE A 106 -3.14 5.10 -0.90
C ILE A 106 -4.55 5.08 -0.30
N GLY A 107 -5.33 6.10 -0.63
CA GLY A 107 -6.74 6.19 -0.34
C GLY A 107 -7.58 5.73 -1.53
N ARG A 108 -8.70 5.08 -1.25
CA ARG A 108 -9.69 4.65 -2.24
C ARG A 108 -11.04 5.23 -1.87
N GLN A 109 -11.70 5.89 -2.82
CA GLN A 109 -13.02 6.44 -2.64
C GLN A 109 -13.98 5.87 -3.68
N GLU A 110 -15.21 5.54 -3.27
CA GLU A 110 -16.27 5.18 -4.20
C GLU A 110 -16.57 6.32 -5.17
N TRP A 111 -16.71 5.98 -6.45
CA TRP A 111 -16.99 6.93 -7.51
C TRP A 111 -18.05 6.38 -8.45
N THR A 112 -18.93 7.26 -8.92
CA THR A 112 -19.90 6.94 -9.96
C THR A 112 -19.95 8.08 -10.95
N GLY A 113 -19.71 7.78 -12.22
CA GLY A 113 -19.70 8.78 -13.27
C GLY A 113 -19.45 8.19 -14.65
N LYS A 114 -19.40 9.05 -15.66
CA LYS A 114 -19.10 8.64 -17.03
C LYS A 114 -17.60 8.36 -17.16
N LEU A 115 -17.23 7.12 -17.49
CA LEU A 115 -15.83 6.75 -17.71
C LEU A 115 -15.29 7.28 -19.04
N GLY A 116 -16.12 7.38 -20.08
CA GLY A 116 -15.68 7.96 -21.37
C GLY A 116 -14.47 7.25 -22.01
N GLY A 117 -14.25 5.98 -21.70
CA GLY A 117 -13.09 5.20 -22.19
C GLY A 117 -11.85 5.23 -21.29
N CYS A 118 -11.88 5.91 -20.13
CA CYS A 118 -10.76 6.01 -19.20
C CYS A 118 -10.44 4.71 -18.41
N GLY A 119 -11.11 3.60 -18.69
CA GLY A 119 -10.96 2.34 -17.96
C GLY A 119 -11.98 1.29 -18.38
N GLU A 120 -11.99 0.18 -17.65
CA GLU A 120 -12.95 -0.90 -17.85
C GLU A 120 -14.36 -0.48 -17.41
N GLY A 121 -15.32 -0.50 -18.34
CA GLY A 121 -16.71 -0.14 -18.08
C GLY A 121 -17.41 0.46 -19.30
N ASN A 122 -18.49 1.21 -19.04
CA ASN A 122 -19.31 1.74 -20.13
C ASN A 122 -18.72 3.03 -20.70
N SER A 123 -18.63 3.12 -22.02
CA SER A 123 -18.25 4.35 -22.74
C SER A 123 -19.34 5.43 -22.66
N ALA A 124 -20.61 5.03 -22.46
CA ALA A 124 -21.77 5.89 -22.27
C ALA A 124 -22.53 5.54 -20.98
N GLY A 125 -23.17 6.54 -20.37
CA GLY A 125 -23.84 6.37 -19.07
C GLY A 125 -22.88 6.39 -17.88
N ALA A 126 -23.37 6.02 -16.70
CA ALA A 126 -22.59 6.00 -15.47
C ALA A 126 -22.02 4.61 -15.19
N THR A 127 -20.76 4.56 -14.76
CA THR A 127 -20.10 3.36 -14.24
C THR A 127 -19.73 3.60 -12.78
N LYS A 128 -19.98 2.59 -11.94
CA LYS A 128 -19.54 2.57 -10.55
C LYS A 128 -18.14 1.97 -10.51
N THR A 129 -17.19 2.71 -9.94
CA THR A 129 -15.80 2.26 -9.74
C THR A 129 -15.22 2.98 -8.52
N PHE A 130 -13.89 3.02 -8.41
CA PHE A 130 -13.19 3.73 -7.35
C PHE A 130 -12.21 4.75 -7.93
N LEU A 131 -12.09 5.88 -7.23
CA LEU A 131 -10.96 6.78 -7.35
C LEU A 131 -9.89 6.35 -6.36
N THR A 132 -8.67 6.12 -6.84
CA THR A 132 -7.50 5.88 -6.00
C THR A 132 -6.57 7.07 -6.06
N LYS A 133 -6.15 7.56 -4.89
CA LYS A 133 -5.20 8.67 -4.79
C LYS A 133 -4.10 8.34 -3.81
N ALA A 134 -2.89 8.75 -4.15
CA ALA A 134 -1.74 8.67 -3.28
C ALA A 134 -1.62 9.97 -2.46
N TYR A 135 -1.29 9.84 -1.18
CA TYR A 135 -1.10 10.94 -0.25
C TYR A 135 0.23 10.81 0.49
N LEU A 136 0.84 11.95 0.78
CA LEU A 136 1.95 12.08 1.72
C LEU A 136 1.43 12.65 3.03
N THR A 137 1.83 12.03 4.13
CA THR A 137 1.60 12.53 5.49
C THR A 137 2.86 12.36 6.33
N ASP A 138 2.98 13.11 7.41
CA ASP A 138 4.02 12.89 8.42
C ASP A 138 3.63 11.84 9.47
N THR A 139 4.44 11.71 10.51
CA THR A 139 4.22 10.78 11.63
C THR A 139 3.03 11.12 12.51
N SER A 140 2.67 12.39 12.58
CA SER A 140 1.55 12.88 13.39
C SER A 140 0.20 12.63 12.72
N GLN A 141 0.20 12.45 11.40
CA GLN A 141 -0.99 12.21 10.58
C GLN A 141 -2.03 13.34 10.64
N THR A 142 -1.62 14.57 10.95
CA THR A 142 -2.55 15.71 11.03
C THR A 142 -2.90 16.30 9.67
N LYS A 143 -2.12 16.01 8.63
CA LYS A 143 -2.32 16.55 7.27
C LYS A 143 -1.91 15.54 6.21
N PHE A 144 -2.74 15.41 5.19
CA PHE A 144 -2.51 14.57 4.01
C PHE A 144 -2.47 15.46 2.77
N ASP A 145 -1.31 15.52 2.11
CA ASP A 145 -1.12 16.22 0.85
C ASP A 145 -1.13 15.21 -0.31
N GLU A 146 -1.67 15.57 -1.47
CA GLU A 146 -1.63 14.68 -2.64
C GLU A 146 -0.16 14.37 -3.00
N ALA A 147 0.17 13.08 -3.08
CA ALA A 147 1.55 12.65 -3.23
C ALA A 147 2.06 12.96 -4.63
N PHE A 148 3.19 13.67 -4.68
CA PHE A 148 3.93 13.90 -5.92
C PHE A 148 3.10 14.59 -7.02
N ALA A 149 2.00 15.28 -6.68
CA ALA A 149 1.18 15.95 -7.66
C ALA A 149 2.00 16.99 -8.43
N ASN A 150 1.82 17.01 -9.75
CA ASN A 150 2.50 17.96 -10.61
C ASN A 150 1.83 19.34 -10.49
N ASN A 151 2.63 20.41 -10.39
CA ASN A 151 2.14 21.79 -10.28
C ASN A 151 1.91 22.43 -11.67
N THR A 152 1.94 21.64 -12.75
CA THR A 152 1.69 22.14 -14.10
C THR A 152 0.23 22.47 -14.30
N ARG A 153 -0.04 23.70 -14.76
CA ARG A 153 -1.39 24.13 -15.12
C ARG A 153 -1.95 23.24 -16.25
N SER A 154 -3.17 22.75 -16.07
CA SER A 154 -3.95 21.94 -17.02
C SER A 154 -4.39 22.70 -18.29
N LEU A 155 -3.63 23.69 -18.74
CA LEU A 155 -3.96 24.52 -19.90
C LEU A 155 -3.86 23.69 -21.18
N GLY A 156 -4.94 23.66 -21.96
CA GLY A 156 -5.01 22.96 -23.24
C GLY A 156 -5.42 21.49 -23.16
N ILE A 157 -5.81 20.99 -21.98
CA ILE A 157 -6.22 19.59 -21.77
C ILE A 157 -7.75 19.52 -21.71
N SER A 158 -8.33 18.54 -22.42
CA SER A 158 -9.78 18.36 -22.44
C SER A 158 -10.30 17.90 -21.06
N PRO A 159 -11.54 18.27 -20.67
CA PRO A 159 -12.14 17.78 -19.42
C PRO A 159 -12.19 16.25 -19.33
N ASP A 160 -12.42 15.57 -20.46
CA ASP A 160 -12.47 14.10 -20.52
C ASP A 160 -11.06 13.50 -20.27
N THR A 161 -10.01 14.11 -20.82
CA THR A 161 -8.63 13.70 -20.53
C THR A 161 -8.29 13.92 -19.06
N LEU A 162 -8.64 15.08 -18.49
CA LEU A 162 -8.42 15.34 -17.06
C LEU A 162 -9.15 14.33 -16.17
N ARG A 163 -10.36 13.90 -16.56
CA ARG A 163 -11.08 12.83 -15.87
C ARG A 163 -10.31 11.51 -15.93
N CYS A 164 -9.76 11.14 -17.08
CA CYS A 164 -8.94 9.93 -17.18
C CYS A 164 -7.71 9.99 -16.29
N LEU A 165 -7.05 11.14 -16.26
CA LEU A 165 -5.86 11.37 -15.44
C LEU A 165 -6.17 11.33 -13.94
N GLU A 166 -7.31 11.87 -13.52
CA GLU A 166 -7.79 11.79 -12.14
C GLU A 166 -8.08 10.33 -11.73
N LEU A 167 -8.64 9.52 -12.63
CA LEU A 167 -8.95 8.11 -12.39
C LEU A 167 -7.71 7.21 -12.39
N ALA A 168 -6.75 7.47 -13.30
CA ALA A 168 -5.55 6.65 -13.46
C ALA A 168 -4.42 7.02 -12.49
N GLY A 169 -4.40 8.28 -12.02
CA GLY A 169 -3.29 8.86 -11.28
C GLY A 169 -2.18 9.36 -12.20
N THR A 170 -1.52 10.44 -11.80
CA THR A 170 -0.50 11.13 -12.62
C THR A 170 0.90 11.08 -12.03
N ALA A 171 1.08 10.46 -10.88
CA ALA A 171 2.40 10.35 -10.25
C ALA A 171 2.51 9.09 -9.39
N SER A 172 3.73 8.55 -9.29
CA SER A 172 3.99 7.37 -8.48
C SER A 172 5.42 7.33 -7.93
N LEU A 173 5.62 6.60 -6.84
CA LEU A 173 6.93 6.28 -6.30
C LEU A 173 7.60 5.21 -7.17
N VAL A 174 8.83 5.46 -7.60
CA VAL A 174 9.62 4.54 -8.45
C VAL A 174 10.71 3.84 -7.64
N HIS A 175 11.44 4.58 -6.80
CA HIS A 175 12.55 4.00 -6.04
C HIS A 175 12.79 4.73 -4.71
N LEU A 176 12.99 3.97 -3.64
CA LEU A 176 13.13 4.51 -2.28
C LEU A 176 14.50 5.14 -1.99
N LEU A 177 15.55 4.84 -2.77
CA LEU A 177 16.94 5.29 -2.55
C LEU A 177 17.40 5.09 -1.09
N PRO A 178 17.56 3.84 -0.61
CA PRO A 178 17.73 3.57 0.82
C PRO A 178 18.98 4.21 1.46
N LEU A 179 19.99 4.61 0.67
CA LEU A 179 21.20 5.28 1.19
C LEU A 179 21.16 6.81 1.11
N ASP A 180 20.14 7.40 0.50
CA ASP A 180 19.88 8.84 0.60
C ASP A 180 18.87 9.03 1.75
N PRO A 181 19.09 9.94 2.72
CA PRO A 181 18.20 10.08 3.87
C PRO A 181 16.87 10.80 3.57
N ASP A 182 16.80 11.57 2.48
CA ASP A 182 15.72 12.53 2.26
C ASP A 182 15.05 12.41 0.90
N ARG A 183 15.68 11.78 -0.10
CA ARG A 183 15.21 11.82 -1.48
C ARG A 183 14.74 10.49 -2.02
N VAL A 184 13.66 10.48 -2.80
CA VAL A 184 13.18 9.30 -3.53
C VAL A 184 13.18 9.56 -5.02
N ILE A 185 13.04 8.52 -5.84
CA ILE A 185 12.74 8.68 -7.27
C ILE A 185 11.23 8.50 -7.44
N ILE A 186 10.62 9.43 -8.14
CA ILE A 186 9.22 9.39 -8.55
C ILE A 186 9.13 9.50 -10.06
N ASN A 187 7.98 9.12 -10.61
CA ASN A 187 7.56 9.58 -11.91
C ASN A 187 6.38 10.55 -11.78
N GLN A 188 6.27 11.44 -12.75
CA GLN A 188 5.11 12.29 -12.97
C GLN A 188 4.78 12.26 -14.45
N LEU A 189 3.52 12.02 -14.76
CA LEU A 189 2.99 12.12 -16.11
C LEU A 189 2.86 13.60 -16.47
N ASN A 190 3.42 13.99 -17.60
CA ASN A 190 3.12 15.27 -18.21
C ASN A 190 1.74 15.16 -18.87
N GLU A 191 0.75 15.83 -18.29
CA GLU A 191 -0.64 15.70 -18.72
C GLU A 191 -0.89 16.11 -20.18
N ALA A 192 -0.08 17.04 -20.72
CA ALA A 192 -0.21 17.53 -22.09
C ALA A 192 0.41 16.59 -23.14
N THR A 193 1.48 15.88 -22.79
CA THR A 193 2.21 15.00 -23.72
C THR A 193 2.02 13.52 -23.42
N LEU A 194 1.40 13.19 -22.27
CA LEU A 194 1.25 11.85 -21.72
C LEU A 194 2.60 11.10 -21.55
N GLN A 195 3.70 11.85 -21.43
CA GLN A 195 5.03 11.31 -21.21
C GLN A 195 5.36 11.29 -19.72
N ALA A 196 5.87 10.16 -19.23
CA ALA A 196 6.34 10.05 -17.86
C ALA A 196 7.74 10.65 -17.71
N ASN A 197 7.89 11.63 -16.83
CA ASN A 197 9.17 12.19 -16.44
C ASN A 197 9.55 11.66 -15.07
N TYR A 198 10.83 11.39 -14.86
CA TYR A 198 11.36 10.82 -13.63
C TYR A 198 12.17 11.86 -12.89
N TYR A 199 11.89 12.03 -11.61
CA TYR A 199 12.47 13.05 -10.77
C TYR A 199 13.07 12.47 -9.51
N ARG A 200 14.18 13.05 -9.07
CA ARG A 200 14.63 12.95 -7.68
C ARG A 200 13.82 13.94 -6.86
N PHE A 201 13.01 13.44 -5.93
CA PHE A 201 12.09 14.21 -5.10
C PHE A 201 12.59 14.25 -3.66
N ASN A 202 12.72 15.45 -3.08
CA ASN A 202 13.06 15.62 -1.67
C ASN A 202 11.81 15.55 -0.78
N LEU A 203 11.74 14.56 0.11
CA LEU A 203 10.60 14.31 1.00
C LEU A 203 10.37 15.40 2.03
N ARG A 204 11.40 16.17 2.38
CA ARG A 204 11.29 17.30 3.34
C ARG A 204 10.78 18.56 2.68
N THR A 205 11.37 18.93 1.54
CA THR A 205 11.16 20.24 0.91
C THR A 205 10.19 20.22 -0.27
N GLY A 206 9.90 19.04 -0.82
CA GLY A 206 9.09 18.89 -2.04
C GLY A 206 9.81 19.27 -3.33
N GLN A 207 11.11 19.60 -3.26
CA GLN A 207 11.90 19.96 -4.44
C GLN A 207 12.09 18.76 -5.37
N THR A 208 12.01 19.00 -6.68
CA THR A 208 12.22 18.02 -7.74
C THR A 208 13.43 18.38 -8.59
N GLU A 209 14.22 17.36 -8.93
CA GLU A 209 15.32 17.43 -9.89
C GLU A 209 15.05 16.39 -11.00
N LEU A 210 14.99 16.83 -12.26
CA LEU A 210 14.73 15.93 -13.38
C LEU A 210 15.91 14.98 -13.61
N LEU A 211 15.64 13.67 -13.59
CA LEU A 211 16.64 12.63 -13.86
C LEU A 211 16.53 12.11 -15.29
N PHE A 212 15.31 11.94 -15.79
CA PHE A 212 15.07 11.32 -17.08
C PHE A 212 13.73 11.78 -17.66
N LYS A 213 13.71 12.12 -18.95
CA LYS A 213 12.48 12.35 -19.70
C LYS A 213 12.11 11.09 -20.45
N GLY A 214 11.03 10.43 -20.03
CA GLY A 214 10.49 9.30 -20.76
C GLY A 214 9.79 9.74 -22.05
N SER A 215 9.62 8.78 -22.94
CA SER A 215 8.81 8.92 -24.14
C SER A 215 8.00 7.63 -24.37
N SER A 216 7.13 7.63 -25.38
CA SER A 216 6.45 6.39 -25.80
C SER A 216 7.41 5.29 -26.28
N ARG A 217 8.68 5.64 -26.57
CA ARG A 217 9.70 4.71 -27.05
C ARG A 217 10.84 4.50 -26.08
N THR A 218 10.94 5.27 -25.01
CA THR A 218 12.10 5.21 -24.11
C THR A 218 11.67 5.34 -22.67
N THR A 219 12.06 4.36 -21.85
CA THR A 219 11.80 4.33 -20.41
C THR A 219 13.09 3.95 -19.67
N PRO A 220 13.29 4.42 -18.43
CA PRO A 220 14.41 3.97 -17.63
C PRO A 220 14.19 2.50 -17.24
N GLY A 221 15.26 1.70 -17.29
CA GLY A 221 15.26 0.32 -16.83
C GLY A 221 15.62 0.24 -15.35
N LEU A 222 16.88 0.53 -15.03
CA LEU A 222 17.43 0.46 -13.68
C LEU A 222 17.96 1.81 -13.22
N PHE A 223 17.68 2.15 -11.95
CA PHE A 223 18.31 3.27 -11.26
C PHE A 223 19.38 2.74 -10.29
N HIS A 224 20.53 3.40 -10.24
CA HIS A 224 21.57 3.07 -9.28
C HIS A 224 21.07 3.29 -7.85
N PRO A 225 21.11 2.30 -6.94
CA PRO A 225 20.40 2.38 -5.66
C PRO A 225 20.97 3.42 -4.68
N ARG A 226 22.24 3.83 -4.86
CA ARG A 226 22.91 4.85 -4.05
C ARG A 226 22.76 6.27 -4.59
N THR A 227 23.13 6.48 -5.85
CA THR A 227 23.14 7.79 -6.50
C THR A 227 21.79 8.13 -7.12
N GLY A 228 21.00 7.14 -7.55
CA GLY A 228 19.76 7.33 -8.29
C GLY A 228 19.96 7.67 -9.77
N GLU A 229 21.18 7.51 -10.30
CA GLU A 229 21.47 7.69 -11.72
C GLU A 229 20.82 6.58 -12.55
N VAL A 230 20.37 6.92 -13.77
CA VAL A 230 19.86 5.93 -14.72
C VAL A 230 21.02 5.07 -15.22
N MET A 231 20.98 3.77 -14.96
CA MET A 231 22.02 2.82 -15.39
C MET A 231 21.69 2.17 -16.73
N THR A 232 20.40 1.94 -16.99
CA THR A 232 19.92 1.33 -18.23
C THR A 232 18.64 2.01 -18.68
N GLN A 233 18.37 1.94 -19.98
CA GLN A 233 17.12 2.36 -20.58
C GLN A 233 16.59 1.29 -21.53
N THR A 234 15.28 1.16 -21.60
CA THR A 234 14.60 0.34 -22.59
C THR A 234 14.19 1.24 -23.75
N GLN A 235 14.45 0.78 -24.97
CA GLN A 235 14.07 1.50 -26.18
C GLN A 235 13.24 0.60 -27.10
N ILE A 236 12.15 1.14 -27.64
CA ILE A 236 11.35 0.50 -28.68
C ILE A 236 11.82 1.04 -30.03
N GLU A 237 12.33 0.16 -30.87
CA GLU A 237 12.67 0.44 -32.26
C GLU A 237 11.57 -0.10 -33.17
N PRO A 238 11.11 0.67 -34.18
CA PRO A 238 10.21 0.13 -35.19
C PRO A 238 10.91 -1.01 -35.94
N ALA A 239 10.26 -2.17 -36.06
CA ALA A 239 10.57 -3.08 -37.16
C ALA A 239 10.28 -2.29 -38.45
N GLY A 240 11.23 -2.23 -39.39
CA GLY A 240 11.10 -1.44 -40.62
C GLY A 240 9.85 -1.79 -41.45
N SER A 241 9.63 -1.06 -42.54
CA SER A 241 8.43 -1.15 -43.39
C SER A 241 8.20 -2.47 -44.14
N ASP A 242 8.98 -3.53 -43.92
CA ASP A 242 9.16 -4.59 -44.94
C ASP A 242 8.84 -6.03 -44.45
N GLU A 243 8.02 -6.22 -43.41
CA GLU A 243 7.60 -7.59 -43.01
C GLU A 243 6.17 -7.99 -43.42
N TYR A 244 5.46 -7.14 -44.17
CA TYR A 244 4.13 -7.46 -44.73
C TYR A 244 3.89 -6.88 -46.13
N GLU A 245 4.86 -6.97 -47.04
CA GLU A 245 4.61 -6.95 -48.49
C GLU A 245 4.88 -8.33 -49.12
#